data_AF-A0A7V1HB70-F1
#
_entry.id   AF-A0A7V1HB70-F1
#
_cell.length_a   1.000
_cell.length_b   1.000
_cell.length_c   1.000
_cell.angle_alpha   90.00
_cell.angle_beta   90.00
_cell.angle_gamma   90.00
#
_symmetry.space_group_name_H-M   'P 1'
#
loop_
_entity.id
_entity.type
_entity.pdbx_description
1 polymer ?
#
loop_
_entity_poly.entity_id
_entity_poly.type
_entity_poly.pdbx_seq_one_letter_code
_entity_poly.pdbx_strand_id
1 'polypeptide(L)'
;MANFFVDNTVSGGLDDGTDWDTNAFNTGGNRGTKTALESGGYTPGDKIWIRRTTVYDEAIAAQNADIAPTDDGTAAAPLEFIGWPRAAIPNTTITEGDWTNGSTIVDNVVGITPTRESHQARY
;
A
#
# COMPACT_ATOMS: atom_id res chain seq x y z
N MET A 1 -7.96 12.44 -11.30
CA MET A 1 -7.71 11.17 -10.61
C MET A 1 -6.22 10.97 -10.48
N ALA A 2 -5.71 11.33 -9.31
CA ALA A 2 -4.33 11.14 -8.88
C ALA A 2 -4.21 9.88 -8.01
N ASN A 3 -2.97 9.42 -7.84
CA ASN A 3 -2.63 8.37 -6.92
C ASN A 3 -1.73 8.94 -5.83
N PHE A 4 -2.04 8.64 -4.59
CA PHE A 4 -1.25 9.02 -3.43
C PHE A 4 -0.72 7.77 -2.73
N PHE A 5 0.42 7.88 -2.06
CA PHE A 5 1.11 6.74 -1.48
C PHE A 5 1.44 6.97 -0.01
N VAL A 6 1.23 5.94 0.79
CA VAL A 6 1.55 5.91 2.22
C VAL A 6 2.54 4.79 2.49
N ASP A 7 3.70 5.15 3.03
CA ASP A 7 4.77 4.21 3.36
C ASP A 7 5.66 4.74 4.49
N ASN A 8 5.44 4.22 5.71
CA ASN A 8 6.23 4.57 6.89
C ASN A 8 7.73 4.22 6.82
N THR A 9 8.18 3.51 5.78
CA THR A 9 9.60 3.22 5.56
C THR A 9 10.32 4.29 4.72
N VAL A 10 9.57 5.15 4.03
CA VAL A 10 10.12 6.25 3.22
C VAL A 10 10.46 7.41 4.14
N SER A 11 11.72 7.82 4.20
CA SER A 11 12.16 8.95 5.04
C SER A 11 12.68 10.10 4.18
N GLY A 12 12.14 11.31 4.37
CA GLY A 12 12.55 12.52 3.66
C GLY A 12 11.54 12.95 2.59
N GLY A 13 11.94 13.87 1.71
CA GLY A 13 11.09 14.42 0.65
C GLY A 13 10.08 15.46 1.13
N LEU A 14 9.05 15.66 0.30
CA LEU A 14 7.93 16.59 0.54
C LEU A 14 6.85 16.00 1.45
N ASP A 15 6.81 14.67 1.61
CA ASP A 15 5.84 13.99 2.47
C ASP A 15 4.37 14.31 2.10
N ASP A 16 4.09 14.34 0.79
CA ASP A 16 2.82 14.78 0.20
C ASP A 16 2.07 13.66 -0.53
N GLY A 17 2.59 12.43 -0.47
CA GLY A 17 2.05 11.24 -1.09
C GLY A 17 2.18 11.20 -2.61
N THR A 18 2.86 12.15 -3.26
CA THR A 18 2.86 12.24 -4.74
C THR A 18 3.61 11.11 -5.45
N ASP A 19 4.49 10.40 -4.74
CA ASP A 19 5.16 9.19 -5.20
C ASP A 19 5.43 8.22 -4.04
N TRP A 20 5.80 6.97 -4.36
CA TRP A 20 5.98 5.89 -3.39
C TRP A 20 7.42 5.73 -2.87
N ASP A 21 8.39 6.51 -3.34
CA ASP A 21 9.83 6.27 -3.09
C ASP A 21 10.46 7.37 -2.24
N THR A 22 10.09 8.62 -2.54
CA THR A 22 10.68 9.81 -1.94
C THR A 22 9.67 10.66 -1.21
N ASN A 23 8.43 10.70 -1.67
CA ASN A 23 7.42 11.62 -1.13
C ASN A 23 6.20 10.91 -0.53
N ALA A 24 6.27 9.61 -0.24
CA ALA A 24 5.16 8.88 0.38
C ALA A 24 4.87 9.44 1.78
N PHE A 25 3.59 9.46 2.17
CA PHE A 25 3.19 9.92 3.49
C PHE A 25 3.85 9.09 4.60
N ASN A 26 4.65 9.75 5.45
CA ASN A 26 5.34 9.24 6.63
C ASN A 26 5.65 10.36 7.65
N THR A 27 4.68 11.22 7.95
CA THR A 27 4.89 12.37 8.84
C THR A 27 5.30 11.95 10.26
N GLY A 28 6.60 11.92 10.52
CA GLY A 28 7.17 11.87 11.87
C GLY A 28 6.95 10.58 12.66
N GLY A 29 7.24 9.42 12.07
CA GLY A 29 7.41 8.17 12.82
C GLY A 29 6.12 7.38 12.96
N ASN A 30 5.73 6.72 11.86
CA ASN A 30 4.55 5.88 11.77
C ASN A 30 3.25 6.68 11.96
N ARG A 31 2.97 7.64 11.07
CA ARG A 31 1.68 8.38 11.04
C ARG A 31 1.11 8.54 9.63
N GLY A 32 1.73 7.93 8.64
CA GLY A 32 1.42 8.15 7.24
C GLY A 32 -0.06 7.91 6.91
N THR A 33 -0.69 6.88 7.47
CA THR A 33 -2.10 6.56 7.16
C THR A 33 -3.02 7.68 7.64
N LYS A 34 -2.84 8.14 8.88
CA LYS A 34 -3.64 9.22 9.45
C LYS A 34 -3.42 10.52 8.67
N THR A 35 -2.17 10.88 8.37
CA THR A 35 -1.88 12.07 7.55
C THR A 35 -2.59 11.99 6.20
N ALA A 36 -2.52 10.86 5.51
CA ALA A 36 -3.15 10.70 4.20
C ALA A 36 -4.69 10.74 4.26
N LEU A 37 -5.32 10.49 5.40
CA LEU A 37 -6.77 10.66 5.56
C LEU A 37 -7.15 12.10 5.93
N GLU A 38 -6.22 12.87 6.52
CA GLU A 38 -6.47 14.19 7.12
C GLU A 38 -5.83 15.37 6.37
N SER A 39 -4.98 15.13 5.36
CA SER A 39 -4.20 16.21 4.71
C SER A 39 -5.05 17.16 3.85
N GLY A 40 -6.21 16.69 3.39
CA GLY A 40 -7.10 17.44 2.50
C GLY A 40 -6.54 17.62 1.08
N GLY A 41 -7.33 18.22 0.18
CA GLY A 41 -6.93 18.50 -1.20
C GLY A 41 -7.18 17.36 -2.19
N TYR A 42 -7.88 16.30 -1.78
CA TYR A 42 -8.29 15.22 -2.66
C TYR A 42 -9.48 15.61 -3.53
N THR A 43 -9.52 15.04 -4.72
CA THR A 43 -10.62 15.19 -5.67
C THR A 43 -11.38 13.88 -5.82
N PRO A 44 -12.70 13.91 -6.08
CA PRO A 44 -13.49 12.69 -6.25
C PRO A 44 -12.86 11.71 -7.25
N GLY A 45 -12.70 10.46 -6.80
CA GLY A 45 -12.07 9.38 -7.56
C GLY A 45 -10.59 9.15 -7.25
N ASP A 46 -9.91 10.05 -6.55
CA ASP A 46 -8.51 9.86 -6.19
C ASP A 46 -8.31 8.60 -5.34
N LYS A 47 -7.13 7.98 -5.52
CA LYS A 47 -6.77 6.71 -4.88
C LYS A 47 -5.60 6.93 -3.94
N ILE A 48 -5.71 6.41 -2.73
CA ILE A 48 -4.69 6.44 -1.69
C ILE A 48 -4.25 5.00 -1.46
N TRP A 49 -2.99 4.73 -1.75
CA TRP A 49 -2.37 3.41 -1.66
C TRP A 49 -1.58 3.30 -0.36
N ILE A 50 -1.98 2.36 0.50
CA ILE A 50 -1.36 2.16 1.81
C ILE A 50 -0.52 0.88 1.83
N ARG A 51 0.78 0.99 2.12
CA ARG A 51 1.65 -0.18 2.25
C ARG A 51 1.20 -1.03 3.44
N ARG A 52 1.14 -2.36 3.27
CA ARG A 52 0.61 -3.28 4.30
C ARG A 52 1.33 -3.19 5.66
N THR A 53 2.63 -2.92 5.67
CA THR A 53 3.41 -2.81 6.91
C THR A 53 3.12 -1.51 7.66
N THR A 54 2.75 -0.44 6.96
CA THR A 54 2.46 0.89 7.53
C THR A 54 1.39 0.83 8.62
N VAL A 55 0.24 0.22 8.34
CA VAL A 55 -0.87 0.12 9.31
C VAL A 55 -0.48 -0.73 10.52
N TYR A 56 0.34 -1.77 10.31
CA TYR A 56 0.84 -2.62 11.39
C TYR A 56 1.80 -1.86 12.31
N ASP A 57 2.74 -1.12 11.73
CA ASP A 57 3.74 -0.33 12.46
C ASP A 57 3.08 0.80 13.27
N GLU A 58 2.00 1.39 12.74
CA GLU A 58 1.17 2.40 13.41
C GLU A 58 0.39 1.85 14.60
N ALA A 59 -0.20 0.66 14.44
CA ALA A 59 -0.94 -0.02 15.51
C ALA A 59 -0.03 -0.39 16.69
N ILE A 60 1.21 -0.80 16.42
CA ILE A 60 2.21 -1.11 17.47
C ILE A 60 2.63 0.16 18.23
N ALA A 61 2.71 1.30 17.55
CA ALA A 61 3.11 2.57 18.15
C ALA A 61 2.04 3.21 19.07
N ALA A 62 0.96 2.47 19.39
CA ALA A 62 -0.15 2.92 20.24
C ALA A 62 -0.80 4.23 19.78
N GLN A 63 -0.90 4.44 18.46
CA GLN A 63 -1.60 5.60 17.91
C GLN A 63 -3.11 5.38 17.90
N ASN A 64 -3.71 5.41 19.09
CA ASN A 64 -5.15 5.45 19.28
C ASN A 64 -5.65 6.88 19.09
N ALA A 65 -5.57 7.39 17.86
CA ALA A 65 -6.19 8.66 17.51
C ALA A 65 -7.30 8.39 16.49
N ASP A 66 -8.46 9.01 16.72
CA ASP A 66 -9.54 9.02 15.74
C ASP A 66 -9.01 9.57 14.40
N ILE A 67 -9.52 9.03 13.31
CA ILE A 67 -9.26 9.48 11.95
C ILE A 67 -10.46 10.32 11.52
N ALA A 68 -10.22 11.55 11.07
CA ALA A 68 -11.25 12.45 10.57
C ALA A 68 -11.01 12.78 9.09
N PRO A 69 -11.59 12.00 8.14
CA PRO A 69 -11.46 12.29 6.72
C PRO A 69 -11.87 13.72 6.39
N THR A 70 -11.02 14.43 5.66
CA THR A 70 -11.23 15.88 5.39
C THR A 70 -12.02 16.13 4.11
N ASP A 71 -11.85 15.27 3.09
CA ASP A 71 -12.52 15.41 1.80
C ASP A 71 -13.50 14.27 1.54
N ASP A 72 -14.52 14.60 0.74
CA ASP A 72 -15.54 13.65 0.30
C ASP A 72 -15.36 13.28 -1.18
N GLY A 73 -15.63 12.01 -1.48
CA GLY A 73 -15.87 11.57 -2.85
C GLY A 73 -17.29 11.89 -3.32
N THR A 74 -17.65 11.35 -4.48
CA THR A 74 -19.04 11.35 -4.96
C THR A 74 -19.52 9.91 -5.16
N ALA A 75 -20.84 9.71 -5.28
CA ALA A 75 -21.39 8.39 -5.56
C ALA A 75 -20.86 7.75 -6.85
N ALA A 76 -20.48 8.57 -7.85
CA ALA A 76 -19.91 8.09 -9.11
C ALA A 76 -18.37 7.95 -9.09
N ALA A 77 -17.72 8.60 -8.12
CA ALA A 77 -16.26 8.64 -7.99
C ALA A 77 -15.90 8.78 -6.50
N PRO A 78 -15.94 7.68 -5.73
CA PRO A 78 -15.56 7.69 -4.33
C PRO A 78 -14.07 7.97 -4.17
N LEU A 79 -13.66 8.45 -3.00
CA LEU A 79 -12.25 8.38 -2.59
C LEU A 79 -11.96 6.94 -2.18
N GLU A 80 -10.84 6.39 -2.64
CA GLU A 80 -10.48 4.99 -2.39
C GLU A 80 -9.23 4.90 -1.52
N PHE A 81 -9.33 4.19 -0.39
CA PHE A 81 -8.18 3.84 0.46
C PHE A 81 -7.91 2.35 0.33
N ILE A 82 -6.78 2.01 -0.30
CA ILE A 82 -6.52 0.66 -0.81
C ILE A 82 -5.19 0.16 -0.27
N GLY A 83 -5.18 -1.03 0.31
CA GLY A 83 -3.93 -1.71 0.66
C GLY A 83 -3.12 -2.02 -0.60
N TRP A 84 -1.81 -1.77 -0.59
CA TRP A 84 -0.94 -2.06 -1.73
C TRP A 84 -1.12 -3.52 -2.17
N PRO A 85 -1.35 -3.76 -3.47
CA PRO A 85 -1.47 -5.12 -3.98
C PRO A 85 -0.20 -5.89 -3.64
N ARG A 86 -0.36 -7.17 -3.31
CA ARG A 86 0.78 -8.06 -3.14
C ARG A 86 1.54 -8.13 -4.47
N ALA A 87 2.87 -8.09 -4.40
CA ALA A 87 3.73 -8.34 -5.56
C ALA A 87 3.22 -9.56 -6.34
N ALA A 88 3.13 -9.41 -7.67
CA ALA A 88 2.86 -10.56 -8.52
C ALA A 88 3.93 -11.61 -8.26
N ILE A 89 3.55 -12.88 -8.26
CA ILE A 89 4.49 -14.00 -8.24
C ILE A 89 4.53 -14.48 -9.69
N PRO A 90 5.52 -14.06 -10.51
CA PRO A 90 5.66 -14.58 -11.85
C PRO A 90 5.87 -16.10 -11.76
N ASN A 91 5.16 -16.88 -12.56
CA ASN A 91 5.37 -18.32 -12.65
C ASN A 91 6.81 -18.69 -13.06
N THR A 92 7.55 -17.75 -13.66
CA THR A 92 8.97 -17.86 -14.02
C THR A 92 9.93 -17.70 -12.83
N THR A 93 9.46 -17.24 -11.67
CA THR A 93 10.25 -17.09 -10.44
C THR A 93 10.09 -18.25 -9.47
N ILE A 94 9.19 -19.19 -9.78
CA ILE A 94 8.99 -20.42 -9.01
C ILE A 94 10.10 -21.39 -9.41
N THR A 95 11.12 -21.56 -8.56
CA THR A 95 12.24 -22.47 -8.86
C THR A 95 11.96 -23.90 -8.46
N GLU A 96 11.15 -24.11 -7.42
CA GLU A 96 10.65 -25.43 -6.98
C GLU A 96 9.22 -25.28 -6.46
N GLY A 97 8.40 -26.30 -6.68
CA GLY A 97 7.10 -26.47 -6.06
C GLY A 97 6.98 -27.90 -5.57
N ASP A 98 6.76 -28.08 -4.27
CA ASP A 98 6.50 -29.40 -3.70
C ASP A 98 5.03 -29.76 -3.93
N TRP A 99 4.82 -30.90 -4.58
CA TRP A 99 3.51 -31.44 -4.90
C TRP A 99 3.25 -32.66 -4.02
N THR A 100 2.54 -32.45 -2.92
CA THR A 100 2.23 -33.55 -2.01
C THR A 100 1.09 -34.40 -2.60
N ASN A 101 1.29 -35.71 -2.66
CA ASN A 101 0.24 -36.72 -2.88
C ASN A 101 -0.67 -36.52 -4.12
N GLY A 102 -0.10 -36.08 -5.26
CA GLY A 102 -0.86 -35.91 -6.51
C GLY A 102 -1.76 -34.67 -6.56
N SER A 103 -1.51 -33.69 -5.70
CA SER A 103 -2.20 -32.40 -5.69
C SER A 103 -2.05 -31.65 -7.03
N THR A 104 -3.08 -30.90 -7.43
CA THR A 104 -3.04 -29.90 -8.51
C THR A 104 -2.81 -28.48 -7.99
N ILE A 105 -2.53 -28.34 -6.69
CA ILE A 105 -2.21 -27.09 -6.00
C ILE A 105 -0.80 -27.20 -5.42
N VAL A 106 0.02 -26.17 -5.66
CA VAL A 106 1.38 -26.06 -5.12
C VAL A 106 1.32 -25.80 -3.61
N ASP A 107 1.97 -26.66 -2.83
CA ASP A 107 1.94 -26.62 -1.35
C ASP A 107 2.92 -25.56 -0.80
N ASN A 108 4.12 -25.48 -1.39
CA ASN A 108 5.14 -24.51 -1.05
C ASN A 108 5.81 -23.95 -2.29
N VAL A 109 6.12 -22.65 -2.29
CA VAL A 109 6.85 -21.96 -3.35
C VAL A 109 8.10 -21.33 -2.73
N VAL A 110 9.28 -21.76 -3.19
CA VAL A 110 10.58 -21.22 -2.78
C VAL A 110 11.12 -20.30 -3.89
N GLY A 111 11.80 -19.21 -3.51
CA GLY A 111 12.46 -18.31 -4.48
C GLY A 111 11.72 -17.00 -4.80
N ILE A 112 10.64 -16.68 -4.09
CA ILE A 112 9.92 -15.42 -4.28
C ILE A 112 10.75 -14.28 -3.70
N THR A 113 11.37 -13.47 -4.56
CA THR A 113 11.82 -12.12 -4.18
C THR A 113 10.75 -11.14 -4.63
N PRO A 114 9.86 -10.67 -3.73
CA PRO A 114 8.91 -9.63 -4.10
C PRO A 114 9.71 -8.36 -4.43
N THR A 115 9.74 -7.96 -5.70
CA THR A 115 10.36 -6.70 -6.11
C THR A 115 9.29 -5.63 -6.32
N ARG A 116 9.60 -4.43 -5.80
CA ARG A 116 8.74 -3.23 -5.76
C ARG A 116 8.20 -2.81 -7.14
N GLU A 117 8.89 -3.19 -8.22
CA GLU A 117 8.64 -2.75 -9.59
C GLU A 117 7.55 -3.55 -10.34
N SER A 118 7.11 -4.70 -9.81
CA SER A 118 6.07 -5.55 -10.43
C SER A 118 4.63 -5.00 -10.30
N HIS A 119 4.50 -3.74 -9.86
CA HIS A 119 3.26 -3.09 -9.44
C HIS A 119 2.51 -2.32 -10.54
N GLN A 120 3.00 -2.27 -11.79
CA GLN A 120 2.44 -1.36 -12.80
C GLN A 120 1.20 -1.87 -13.58
N ALA A 121 0.72 -3.10 -13.36
CA ALA A 121 -0.19 -3.74 -14.34
C ALA A 121 -1.49 -4.37 -13.77
N ARG A 122 -2.00 -3.93 -12.62
CA ARG A 122 -3.30 -4.43 -12.12
C ARG A 122 -4.21 -3.30 -11.64
N TYR A 123 -4.95 -2.75 -12.60
CA TYR A 123 -6.21 -2.04 -12.41
C TYR A 123 -7.31 -2.87 -13.05
#